data_AF-A0A7C1VCR3-F1
#
_entry.id   AF-A0A7C1VCR3-F1
#
_cell.length_a   1.000
_cell.length_b   1.000
_cell.length_c   1.000
_cell.angle_alpha   90.00
_cell.angle_beta   90.00
_cell.angle_gamma   90.00
#
_symmetry.space_group_name_H-M   'P 1'
#
loop_
_entity.id
_entity.type
_entity.pdbx_description
1 polymer ?
#
loop_
_entity_poly.entity_id
_entity_poly.type
_entity_poly.pdbx_seq_one_letter_code
_entity_poly.pdbx_strand_id
1 'polypeptide(L)'
;MKRKNIVFLMVTLLSVSFLLISCAGLPEKASAGGGESQGNIADTRMALERYRDVSYALENGYLNTYEYVSSPEGAMGIHFFNPTITAIDPLSPPILLYHLNKKGEYSLLGAEWFVPTAVVPAAPVLFGQPFEGPMPGHGPDQPEHYDLHVWLFETNPAGMFADFNTEVVPPEFIGELHEATEVIRRFVDFQVALDAGYINTEECAESPQGGMGVHFVNFDIQGIDSKAPPILLYQSMPDGSFELLGAEWFVPTAVVPAAPVLLGQTFEGPMPGHGPDQPEHYDLHAWLFKTNPAGMFADFNPLLRCSS
;
A
#
# COMPACT_ATOMS: atom_id res chain seq x y z
N MET A 1 -26.45 9.50 -71.29
CA MET A 1 -27.64 8.64 -71.43
C MET A 1 -28.59 8.96 -70.27
N LYS A 2 -29.83 9.36 -70.62
CA LYS A 2 -31.06 9.45 -69.78
C LYS A 2 -31.13 10.47 -68.63
N ARG A 3 -31.80 11.60 -68.97
CA ARG A 3 -32.66 12.44 -68.11
C ARG A 3 -33.74 11.61 -67.39
N LYS A 4 -34.26 12.13 -66.27
CA LYS A 4 -35.66 12.11 -65.76
C LYS A 4 -35.63 12.70 -64.33
N ASN A 5 -36.57 13.48 -63.80
CA ASN A 5 -37.73 14.21 -64.27
C ASN A 5 -38.05 15.25 -63.17
N ILE A 6 -38.52 16.43 -63.58
CA ILE A 6 -39.07 17.48 -62.71
C ILE A 6 -40.48 17.06 -62.28
N VAL A 7 -40.85 17.29 -61.02
CA VAL A 7 -42.25 17.51 -60.62
C VAL A 7 -42.29 18.77 -59.76
N PHE A 8 -42.96 19.79 -60.30
CA PHE A 8 -43.39 21.00 -59.60
C PHE A 8 -44.74 20.69 -58.94
N LEU A 9 -44.91 21.00 -57.66
CA LEU A 9 -46.24 21.13 -57.05
C LEU A 9 -46.31 22.48 -56.32
N MET A 10 -47.06 23.40 -56.93
CA MET A 10 -47.50 24.66 -56.34
C MET A 10 -48.69 24.38 -55.42
N VAL A 11 -48.62 24.79 -54.15
CA VAL A 11 -49.80 25.01 -53.32
C VAL A 11 -49.64 26.35 -52.60
N THR A 12 -50.65 27.19 -52.77
CA THR A 12 -50.81 28.56 -52.30
C THR A 12 -51.35 28.67 -50.87
N LEU A 13 -50.91 29.74 -50.18
CA LEU A 13 -51.60 30.59 -49.18
C LEU A 13 -52.18 29.92 -47.91
N LEU A 14 -51.72 30.37 -46.73
CA LEU A 14 -52.51 31.19 -45.80
C LEU A 14 -51.66 31.70 -44.63
N SER A 15 -51.79 32.99 -44.33
CA SER A 15 -51.23 33.71 -43.20
C SER A 15 -51.90 33.35 -41.87
N VAL A 16 -51.11 33.09 -40.83
CA VAL A 16 -51.54 33.28 -39.43
C VAL A 16 -50.39 33.90 -38.65
N SER A 17 -50.58 35.16 -38.24
CA SER A 17 -49.71 35.89 -37.32
C SER A 17 -49.82 35.27 -35.92
N PHE A 18 -48.74 34.74 -35.37
CA PHE A 18 -48.66 34.41 -33.95
C PHE A 18 -48.16 35.64 -33.18
N LEU A 19 -49.03 36.16 -32.31
CA LEU A 19 -48.69 37.11 -31.26
C LEU A 19 -47.65 36.47 -30.33
N LEU A 20 -46.50 37.10 -30.18
CA LEU A 20 -45.55 36.81 -29.10
C LEU A 20 -46.17 37.27 -27.78
N ILE A 21 -46.70 36.34 -26.99
CA ILE A 21 -46.97 36.58 -25.57
C ILE A 21 -45.64 36.46 -24.84
N SER A 22 -45.04 37.61 -24.52
CA SER A 22 -43.92 37.69 -23.61
C SER A 22 -44.46 37.49 -22.19
N CYS A 23 -44.40 36.26 -21.68
CA CYS A 23 -44.53 36.01 -20.25
C CYS A 23 -43.22 36.42 -19.59
N ALA A 24 -43.26 37.53 -18.86
CA ALA A 24 -42.20 37.92 -17.94
C ALA A 24 -42.01 36.77 -16.92
N GLY A 25 -40.84 36.13 -16.97
CA GLY A 25 -40.41 35.17 -15.96
C GLY A 25 -40.27 35.88 -14.61
N LEU A 26 -40.92 35.32 -13.58
CA LEU A 26 -40.61 35.64 -12.19
C LEU A 26 -39.15 35.25 -11.90
N PRO A 27 -38.44 35.97 -11.02
CA PRO A 27 -37.08 35.59 -10.66
C PRO A 27 -37.12 34.25 -9.93
N GLU A 28 -36.53 33.25 -10.57
CA GLU A 28 -36.22 31.97 -9.94
C GLU A 28 -35.26 32.27 -8.79
N LYS A 29 -35.72 32.09 -7.55
CA LYS A 29 -34.82 32.03 -6.39
C LYS A 29 -33.79 30.95 -6.71
N ALA A 30 -32.55 31.35 -6.90
CA ALA A 30 -31.43 30.44 -6.91
C ALA A 30 -31.49 29.60 -5.63
N SER A 31 -31.89 28.34 -5.78
CA SER A 31 -31.71 27.33 -4.76
C SER A 31 -30.20 27.20 -4.58
N ALA A 32 -29.69 27.58 -3.42
CA ALA A 32 -28.38 27.13 -2.98
C ALA A 32 -28.46 25.61 -2.93
N GLY A 33 -27.88 24.95 -3.93
CA GLY A 33 -27.77 23.50 -3.99
C GLY A 33 -26.96 23.02 -2.80
N GLY A 34 -27.64 22.59 -1.74
CA GLY A 34 -27.06 21.68 -0.78
C GLY A 34 -26.78 20.39 -1.51
N GLY A 35 -25.52 20.18 -1.90
CA GLY A 35 -25.09 18.92 -2.47
C GLY A 35 -25.37 17.81 -1.46
N GLU A 36 -26.13 16.80 -1.88
CA GLU A 36 -26.20 15.54 -1.14
C GLU A 36 -24.76 15.06 -0.89
N SER A 37 -24.42 14.71 0.35
CA SER A 37 -23.09 14.19 0.68
C SER A 37 -22.84 12.96 -0.19
N GLN A 38 -21.84 13.03 -1.07
CA GLN A 38 -21.43 11.83 -1.82
C GLN A 38 -20.87 10.81 -0.82
N GLY A 39 -21.45 9.60 -0.82
CA GLY A 39 -21.00 8.47 -0.01
C GLY A 39 -21.65 8.33 1.37
N ASN A 40 -21.74 7.08 1.82
CA ASN A 40 -22.20 6.69 3.14
C ASN A 40 -21.08 5.92 3.87
N ILE A 41 -20.76 6.32 5.11
CA ILE A 41 -19.67 5.73 5.90
C ILE A 41 -19.92 4.24 6.20
N ALA A 42 -21.18 3.84 6.46
CA ALA A 42 -21.49 2.45 6.76
C ALA A 42 -21.30 1.55 5.52
N ASP A 43 -21.77 2.00 4.36
CA ASP A 43 -21.60 1.29 3.09
C ASP A 43 -20.11 1.19 2.71
N THR A 44 -19.36 2.28 2.93
CA THR A 44 -17.91 2.34 2.71
C THR A 44 -17.18 1.35 3.59
N ARG A 45 -17.46 1.37 4.91
CA ARG A 45 -16.85 0.44 5.86
C ARG A 45 -17.15 -1.01 5.48
N MET A 46 -18.41 -1.33 5.14
CA MET A 46 -18.80 -2.67 4.68
C MET A 46 -18.06 -3.07 3.39
N ALA A 47 -17.92 -2.17 2.42
CA ALA A 47 -17.17 -2.45 1.22
C ALA A 47 -15.69 -2.73 1.53
N LEU A 48 -15.07 -1.96 2.43
CA LEU A 48 -13.64 -2.09 2.69
C LEU A 48 -13.27 -3.21 3.67
N GLU A 49 -14.22 -3.91 4.29
CA GLU A 49 -13.97 -5.04 5.20
C GLU A 49 -13.08 -6.14 4.59
N ARG A 50 -13.20 -6.39 3.28
CA ARG A 50 -12.39 -7.37 2.55
C ARG A 50 -10.89 -7.04 2.53
N TYR A 51 -10.53 -5.76 2.62
CA TYR A 51 -9.13 -5.33 2.68
C TYR A 51 -8.50 -5.59 4.06
N ARG A 52 -9.23 -6.12 5.05
CA ARG A 52 -8.58 -6.69 6.24
C ARG A 52 -7.63 -7.84 5.86
N ASP A 53 -7.90 -8.54 4.77
CA ASP A 53 -6.95 -9.44 4.13
C ASP A 53 -6.03 -8.62 3.21
N VAL A 54 -4.76 -8.52 3.58
CA VAL A 54 -3.74 -7.81 2.79
C VAL A 54 -3.56 -8.43 1.41
N SER A 55 -3.74 -9.75 1.27
CA SER A 55 -3.65 -10.42 -0.04
C SER A 55 -4.67 -9.83 -1.02
N TYR A 56 -5.89 -9.55 -0.53
CA TYR A 56 -6.92 -8.92 -1.34
C TYR A 56 -6.53 -7.51 -1.78
N ALA A 57 -5.87 -6.72 -0.93
CA ALA A 57 -5.35 -5.40 -1.31
C ALA A 57 -4.30 -5.52 -2.44
N LEU A 58 -3.33 -6.41 -2.27
CA LEU A 58 -2.26 -6.62 -3.25
C LEU A 58 -2.81 -7.11 -4.60
N GLU A 59 -3.74 -8.08 -4.57
CA GLU A 59 -4.42 -8.60 -5.78
C GLU A 59 -5.24 -7.54 -6.52
N ASN A 60 -5.73 -6.52 -5.80
CA ASN A 60 -6.48 -5.39 -6.37
C ASN A 60 -5.59 -4.17 -6.66
N GLY A 61 -4.27 -4.36 -6.74
CA GLY A 61 -3.32 -3.37 -7.26
C GLY A 61 -2.88 -2.31 -6.26
N TYR A 62 -3.13 -2.51 -4.95
CA TYR A 62 -2.54 -1.66 -3.93
C TYR A 62 -1.08 -2.06 -3.67
N LEU A 63 -0.21 -1.06 -3.54
CA LEU A 63 1.22 -1.22 -3.32
C LEU A 63 1.56 -0.64 -1.94
N ASN A 64 2.25 -1.44 -1.12
CA ASN A 64 2.77 -0.98 0.15
C ASN A 64 3.88 0.07 -0.09
N THR A 65 3.76 1.23 0.56
CA THR A 65 4.78 2.28 0.52
C THR A 65 5.99 1.99 1.43
N TYR A 66 5.84 1.02 2.34
CA TYR A 66 6.79 0.61 3.38
C TYR A 66 7.16 1.71 4.38
N GLU A 67 6.49 2.86 4.32
CA GLU A 67 6.69 3.96 5.23
C GLU A 67 5.63 3.93 6.33
N TYR A 68 6.09 3.85 7.58
CA TYR A 68 5.22 3.97 8.74
C TYR A 68 5.16 5.44 9.18
N VAL A 69 4.06 6.11 8.87
CA VAL A 69 3.89 7.55 9.14
C VAL A 69 3.41 7.76 10.57
N SER A 70 4.18 8.53 11.33
CA SER A 70 3.87 8.91 12.72
C SER A 70 4.45 10.27 13.09
N SER A 71 3.84 10.90 14.08
CA SER A 71 4.22 12.19 14.63
C SER A 71 3.90 12.25 16.13
N PRO A 72 4.25 13.34 16.85
CA PRO A 72 3.80 13.55 18.22
C PRO A 72 2.27 13.58 18.38
N GLU A 73 1.52 13.85 17.32
CA GLU A 73 0.04 13.90 17.29
C GLU A 73 -0.60 12.52 17.12
N GLY A 74 0.18 11.47 16.86
CA GLY A 74 -0.29 10.10 16.68
C GLY A 74 0.34 9.41 15.47
N ALA A 75 -0.30 8.38 14.94
CA ALA A 75 0.14 7.72 13.72
C ALA A 75 -0.99 7.58 12.70
N MET A 76 -0.60 7.53 11.42
CA MET A 76 -1.45 7.13 10.30
C MET A 76 -1.26 5.64 9.96
N GLY A 77 -0.07 5.10 10.29
CA GLY A 77 0.33 3.76 9.90
C GLY A 77 1.01 3.73 8.54
N ILE A 78 0.86 2.62 7.82
CA ILE A 78 1.45 2.34 6.52
C ILE A 78 0.42 2.55 5.43
N HIS A 79 0.80 3.29 4.40
CA HIS A 79 -0.05 3.57 3.26
C HIS A 79 0.12 2.47 2.21
N PHE A 80 -0.99 1.89 1.80
CA PHE A 80 -1.08 1.00 0.64
C PHE A 80 -1.77 1.79 -0.46
N PHE A 81 -1.05 2.12 -1.53
CA PHE A 81 -1.49 3.03 -2.58
C PHE A 81 -1.78 2.29 -3.89
N ASN A 82 -2.93 2.58 -4.50
CA ASN A 82 -3.28 2.13 -5.84
C ASN A 82 -3.31 3.33 -6.81
N PRO A 83 -2.28 3.52 -7.65
CA PRO A 83 -2.18 4.67 -8.54
C PRO A 83 -3.19 4.65 -9.70
N THR A 84 -3.88 3.53 -9.93
CA THR A 84 -4.86 3.40 -11.02
C THR A 84 -6.23 3.98 -10.65
N ILE A 85 -6.49 4.14 -9.34
CA ILE A 85 -7.72 4.71 -8.81
C ILE A 85 -7.57 6.23 -8.80
N THR A 86 -8.30 6.89 -9.70
CA THR A 86 -8.27 8.36 -9.86
C THR A 86 -9.63 9.02 -9.63
N ALA A 87 -10.69 8.23 -9.56
CA ALA A 87 -12.03 8.72 -9.27
C ALA A 87 -12.23 8.92 -7.77
N ILE A 88 -12.97 9.97 -7.42
CA ILE A 88 -13.42 10.18 -6.04
C ILE A 88 -14.67 9.32 -5.83
N ASP A 89 -14.43 8.05 -5.46
CA ASP A 89 -15.47 7.06 -5.18
C ASP A 89 -15.37 6.60 -3.73
N PRO A 90 -16.41 6.78 -2.88
CA PRO A 90 -16.41 6.34 -1.49
C PRO A 90 -16.19 4.83 -1.31
N LEU A 91 -16.41 4.00 -2.32
CA LEU A 91 -16.24 2.54 -2.22
C LEU A 91 -14.91 2.04 -2.79
N SER A 92 -14.11 2.94 -3.36
CA SER A 92 -12.85 2.64 -4.03
C SER A 92 -11.81 3.73 -3.71
N PRO A 93 -11.27 3.77 -2.48
CA PRO A 93 -10.22 4.72 -2.12
C PRO A 93 -8.91 4.40 -2.88
N PRO A 94 -8.12 5.40 -3.27
CA PRO A 94 -6.78 5.16 -3.80
C PRO A 94 -5.80 4.68 -2.72
N ILE A 95 -6.08 4.92 -1.44
CA ILE A 95 -5.16 4.59 -0.34
C ILE A 95 -5.89 3.83 0.77
N LEU A 96 -5.27 2.74 1.24
CA LEU A 96 -5.65 2.00 2.44
C LEU A 96 -4.60 2.24 3.53
N LEU A 97 -5.04 2.35 4.79
CA LEU A 97 -4.16 2.60 5.93
C LEU A 97 -4.07 1.34 6.79
N TYR A 98 -2.84 0.87 7.05
CA TYR A 98 -2.60 -0.32 7.87
C TYR A 98 -1.67 -0.02 9.05
N HIS A 99 -1.99 -0.58 10.22
CA HIS A 99 -1.05 -0.71 11.32
C HIS A 99 -0.24 -2.00 11.19
N LEU A 100 0.96 -2.02 11.78
CA LEU A 100 1.67 -3.25 12.12
C LEU A 100 1.61 -3.45 13.62
N ASN A 101 1.16 -4.61 14.09
CA ASN A 101 1.23 -4.89 15.52
C ASN A 101 2.66 -5.27 15.95
N LYS A 102 2.85 -5.58 17.24
CA LYS A 102 4.16 -5.96 17.81
C LYS A 102 4.79 -7.20 17.20
N LYS A 103 4.03 -8.03 16.49
CA LYS A 103 4.49 -9.23 15.77
C LYS A 103 4.70 -8.97 14.26
N GLY A 104 4.52 -7.73 13.80
CA GLY A 104 4.61 -7.39 12.38
C GLY A 104 3.40 -7.85 11.56
N GLU A 105 2.25 -8.12 12.17
CA GLU A 105 1.02 -8.45 11.44
C GLU A 105 0.24 -7.18 11.09
N TYR A 106 -0.32 -7.13 9.87
CA TYR A 106 -1.07 -5.98 9.38
C TYR A 106 -2.48 -5.91 9.98
N SER A 107 -2.98 -4.70 10.22
CA SER A 107 -4.36 -4.45 10.64
C SER A 107 -4.91 -3.22 9.95
N LEU A 108 -6.00 -3.36 9.20
CA LEU A 108 -6.64 -2.26 8.48
C LEU A 108 -7.21 -1.24 9.48
N LEU A 109 -6.80 0.03 9.34
CA LEU A 109 -7.20 1.16 10.18
C LEU A 109 -8.33 1.97 9.54
N GLY A 110 -8.22 2.20 8.23
CA GLY A 110 -9.05 3.13 7.49
C GLY A 110 -8.65 3.25 6.03
N ALA A 111 -9.03 4.37 5.44
CA ALA A 111 -8.69 4.70 4.06
C ALA A 111 -8.48 6.20 3.92
N GLU A 112 -7.80 6.58 2.85
CA GLU A 112 -7.57 7.97 2.50
C GLU A 112 -7.95 8.17 1.03
N TRP A 113 -8.63 9.27 0.75
CA TRP A 113 -8.90 9.73 -0.61
C TRP A 113 -7.93 10.84 -0.94
N PHE A 114 -7.28 10.72 -2.09
CA PHE A 114 -6.25 11.63 -2.56
C PHE A 114 -6.63 12.15 -3.95
N VAL A 115 -6.47 13.45 -4.19
CA VAL A 115 -6.64 14.04 -5.53
C VAL A 115 -5.64 15.19 -5.79
N PRO A 116 -4.86 15.15 -6.88
CA PRO A 116 -3.97 16.26 -7.23
C PRO A 116 -4.73 17.55 -7.54
N THR A 117 -4.18 18.71 -7.14
CA THR A 117 -4.79 20.02 -7.40
C THR A 117 -4.89 20.36 -8.90
N ALA A 118 -4.08 19.69 -9.73
CA ALA A 118 -4.14 19.80 -11.19
C ALA A 118 -5.41 19.17 -11.81
N VAL A 119 -6.11 18.29 -11.10
CA VAL A 119 -7.27 17.53 -11.60
C VAL A 119 -8.60 18.20 -11.23
N VAL A 120 -8.64 18.93 -10.11
CA VAL A 120 -9.86 19.55 -9.57
C VAL A 120 -9.65 21.04 -9.28
N PRO A 121 -10.64 21.91 -9.55
CA PRO A 121 -10.48 23.36 -9.36
C PRO A 121 -10.56 23.81 -7.89
N ALA A 122 -11.03 22.94 -6.98
CA ALA A 122 -11.19 23.19 -5.55
C ALA A 122 -11.27 21.85 -4.79
N ALA A 123 -11.13 21.89 -3.46
CA ALA A 123 -11.29 20.73 -2.59
C ALA A 123 -12.64 20.02 -2.84
N PRO A 124 -12.62 18.71 -3.15
CA PRO A 124 -13.85 17.92 -3.21
C PRO A 124 -14.49 17.77 -1.83
N VAL A 125 -15.72 17.24 -1.82
CA VAL A 125 -16.44 16.89 -0.60
C VAL A 125 -16.87 15.43 -0.67
N LEU A 126 -16.54 14.64 0.35
CA LEU A 126 -16.98 13.25 0.51
C LEU A 126 -17.45 13.05 1.95
N PHE A 127 -18.53 12.30 2.15
CA PHE A 127 -19.17 12.11 3.46
C PHE A 127 -19.57 13.42 4.17
N GLY A 128 -19.77 14.50 3.40
CA GLY A 128 -20.05 15.83 3.92
C GLY A 128 -18.83 16.55 4.49
N GLN A 129 -17.62 16.01 4.32
CA GLN A 129 -16.35 16.64 4.69
C GLN A 129 -15.62 17.14 3.45
N PRO A 130 -15.19 18.42 3.42
CA PRO A 130 -14.24 18.86 2.42
C PRO A 130 -12.90 18.14 2.64
N PHE A 131 -12.20 17.85 1.56
CA PHE A 131 -10.84 17.36 1.63
C PHE A 131 -9.94 18.46 2.22
N GLU A 132 -8.91 18.08 2.97
CA GLU A 132 -7.89 18.98 3.48
C GLU A 132 -6.92 19.41 2.36
N GLY A 133 -6.28 20.56 2.54
CA GLY A 133 -5.35 21.14 1.56
C GLY A 133 -5.86 22.41 0.85
N PRO A 134 -5.19 22.84 -0.23
CA PRO A 134 -4.12 22.11 -0.92
C PRO A 134 -2.85 22.01 -0.05
N MET A 135 -2.14 20.90 -0.16
CA MET A 135 -0.86 20.69 0.54
C MET A 135 0.25 20.24 -0.40
N PRO A 136 1.52 20.62 -0.12
CA PRO A 136 2.66 20.11 -0.87
C PRO A 136 2.76 18.58 -0.77
N GLY A 137 3.32 17.94 -1.79
CA GLY A 137 3.63 16.51 -1.72
C GLY A 137 4.59 16.16 -0.58
N HIS A 138 4.40 14.98 0.01
CA HIS A 138 5.21 14.44 1.09
C HIS A 138 6.44 13.66 0.60
N GLY A 139 6.61 13.54 -0.72
CA GLY A 139 7.78 12.96 -1.36
C GLY A 139 8.11 13.63 -2.70
N PRO A 140 9.29 13.35 -3.30
CA PRO A 140 9.75 14.01 -4.52
C PRO A 140 8.77 13.92 -5.71
N ASP A 141 8.03 12.82 -5.80
CA ASP A 141 7.14 12.50 -6.92
C ASP A 141 5.66 12.73 -6.60
N GLN A 142 5.32 13.14 -5.37
CA GLN A 142 3.93 13.41 -5.00
C GLN A 142 3.57 14.86 -5.38
N PRO A 143 2.48 15.08 -6.15
CA PRO A 143 2.06 16.43 -6.51
C PRO A 143 1.45 17.16 -5.31
N GLU A 144 1.28 18.48 -5.45
CA GLU A 144 0.36 19.22 -4.58
C GLU A 144 -1.05 18.63 -4.73
N HIS A 145 -1.73 18.41 -3.61
CA HIS A 145 -2.97 17.64 -3.58
C HIS A 145 -3.93 18.09 -2.48
N TYR A 146 -5.15 17.55 -2.55
CA TYR A 146 -6.09 17.49 -1.45
C TYR A 146 -6.25 16.03 -1.01
N ASP A 147 -6.47 15.79 0.27
CA ASP A 147 -6.73 14.47 0.82
C ASP A 147 -7.88 14.44 1.84
N LEU A 148 -8.37 13.25 2.16
CA LEU A 148 -9.35 13.03 3.22
C LEU A 148 -9.06 11.71 3.91
N HIS A 149 -8.52 11.79 5.12
CA HIS A 149 -8.35 10.65 6.01
C HIS A 149 -9.71 10.21 6.58
N VAL A 150 -9.96 8.89 6.61
CA VAL A 150 -11.18 8.34 7.21
C VAL A 150 -10.86 7.09 8.03
N TRP A 151 -10.97 7.22 9.36
CA TRP A 151 -10.83 6.13 10.32
C TRP A 151 -12.09 5.26 10.33
N LEU A 152 -12.04 4.11 9.65
CA LEU A 152 -13.21 3.24 9.44
C LEU A 152 -13.25 2.03 10.39
N PHE A 153 -12.08 1.61 10.87
CA PHE A 153 -11.92 0.36 11.63
C PHE A 153 -11.25 0.54 12.98
N GLU A 154 -10.71 1.72 13.26
CA GLU A 154 -10.18 2.13 14.55
C GLU A 154 -10.88 3.42 15.02
N THR A 155 -11.09 3.56 16.32
CA THR A 155 -11.66 4.80 16.87
C THR A 155 -10.56 5.85 16.95
N ASN A 156 -10.84 7.07 16.49
CA ASN A 156 -9.94 8.20 16.66
C ASN A 156 -10.53 9.22 17.65
N PRO A 157 -9.90 9.45 18.82
CA PRO A 157 -10.34 10.44 19.80
C PRO A 157 -10.42 11.88 19.26
N ALA A 158 -9.60 12.24 18.26
CA ALA A 158 -9.63 13.54 17.60
C ALA A 158 -10.76 13.66 16.58
N GLY A 159 -11.39 12.55 16.20
CA GLY A 159 -12.48 12.47 15.24
C GLY A 159 -12.17 11.57 14.04
N MET A 160 -13.22 11.07 13.39
CA MET A 160 -13.13 10.11 12.27
C MET A 160 -12.34 10.62 11.07
N PHE A 161 -12.21 11.94 10.91
CA PHE A 161 -11.56 12.58 9.76
C PHE A 161 -10.25 13.29 10.12
N ALA A 162 -9.76 13.14 11.36
CA ALA A 162 -8.47 13.71 11.73
C ALA A 162 -7.34 12.92 11.08
N ASP A 163 -6.26 13.59 10.67
CA ASP A 163 -5.12 12.97 9.99
C ASP A 163 -4.42 11.90 10.85
N PHE A 164 -4.11 12.26 12.10
CA PHE A 164 -3.38 11.38 13.04
C PHE A 164 -4.32 10.78 14.09
N ASN A 165 -4.01 9.55 14.53
CA ASN A 165 -4.71 8.90 15.62
C ASN A 165 -3.74 8.56 16.77
N THR A 166 -4.03 9.10 17.96
CA THR A 166 -3.22 8.89 19.18
C THR A 166 -3.32 7.48 19.75
N GLU A 167 -4.37 6.72 19.39
CA GLU A 167 -4.53 5.32 19.82
C GLU A 167 -3.69 4.36 18.96
N VAL A 168 -3.24 4.80 17.78
CA VAL A 168 -2.32 4.02 16.94
C VAL A 168 -0.89 4.31 17.40
N VAL A 169 -0.33 3.40 18.19
CA VAL A 169 1.03 3.52 18.73
C VAL A 169 2.00 2.75 17.85
N PRO A 170 3.01 3.40 17.21
CA PRO A 170 4.03 2.69 16.44
C PRO A 170 4.71 1.60 17.29
N PRO A 171 4.89 0.37 16.77
CA PRO A 171 5.71 -0.63 17.45
C PRO A 171 7.14 -0.14 17.68
N GLU A 172 7.75 -0.57 18.79
CA GLU A 172 9.11 -0.16 19.17
C GLU A 172 10.16 -0.46 18.08
N PHE A 173 9.93 -1.49 17.27
CA PHE A 173 10.85 -1.90 16.21
C PHE A 173 10.84 -0.99 14.97
N ILE A 174 9.84 -0.12 14.78
CA ILE A 174 9.67 0.65 13.53
C ILE A 174 10.89 1.52 13.21
N GLY A 175 11.49 2.16 14.22
CA GLY A 175 12.68 3.00 14.02
C GLY A 175 13.89 2.18 13.58
N GLU A 176 14.17 1.07 14.27
CA GLU A 176 15.28 0.18 13.92
C GLU A 176 15.06 -0.50 12.55
N LEU A 177 13.82 -0.90 12.24
CA LEU A 177 13.42 -1.47 10.96
C LEU A 177 13.67 -0.49 9.81
N HIS A 178 13.34 0.79 10.01
CA HIS A 178 13.60 1.82 9.00
C HIS A 178 15.10 1.98 8.73
N GLU A 179 15.93 2.08 9.79
CA GLU A 179 17.39 2.15 9.62
C GLU A 179 17.96 0.92 8.90
N ALA A 180 17.51 -0.28 9.29
CA ALA A 180 17.89 -1.53 8.65
C ALA A 180 17.53 -1.53 7.16
N THR A 181 16.28 -1.19 6.85
CA THR A 181 15.76 -1.16 5.47
C THR A 181 16.57 -0.20 4.60
N GLU A 182 16.88 1.01 5.09
CA GLU A 182 17.66 1.99 4.33
C GLU A 182 19.10 1.53 4.07
N VAL A 183 19.75 0.87 5.03
CA VAL A 183 21.09 0.30 4.83
C VAL A 183 21.07 -0.89 3.87
N ILE A 184 20.05 -1.73 3.96
CA ILE A 184 19.92 -2.95 3.15
C ILE A 184 19.49 -2.62 1.72
N ARG A 185 18.79 -1.50 1.49
CA ARG A 185 18.30 -1.05 0.17
C ARG A 185 19.39 -1.00 -0.91
N ARG A 186 20.66 -0.80 -0.55
CA ARG A 186 21.79 -0.87 -1.51
C ARG A 186 21.89 -2.21 -2.23
N PHE A 187 21.37 -3.28 -1.64
CA PHE A 187 21.35 -4.64 -2.20
C PHE A 187 20.16 -4.89 -3.14
N VAL A 188 19.30 -3.90 -3.39
CA VAL A 188 18.35 -3.98 -4.51
C VAL A 188 19.09 -4.24 -5.83
N ASP A 189 20.30 -3.70 -5.98
CA ASP A 189 21.27 -4.22 -6.94
C ASP A 189 22.00 -5.43 -6.33
N PHE A 190 21.59 -6.63 -6.75
CA PHE A 190 22.16 -7.87 -6.21
C PHE A 190 23.67 -8.01 -6.47
N GLN A 191 24.23 -7.30 -7.47
CA GLN A 191 25.68 -7.32 -7.70
C GLN A 191 26.43 -6.67 -6.53
N VAL A 192 25.84 -5.67 -5.87
CA VAL A 192 26.38 -5.06 -4.65
C VAL A 192 26.44 -6.08 -3.51
N ALA A 193 25.50 -7.03 -3.45
CA ALA A 193 25.54 -8.12 -2.46
C ALA A 193 26.70 -9.10 -2.77
N LEU A 194 26.85 -9.51 -4.03
CA LEU A 194 27.97 -10.37 -4.43
C LEU A 194 29.33 -9.72 -4.14
N ASP A 195 29.49 -8.44 -4.48
CA ASP A 195 30.70 -7.68 -4.22
C ASP A 195 30.97 -7.50 -2.72
N ALA A 196 29.92 -7.49 -1.89
CA ALA A 196 29.99 -7.46 -0.44
C ALA A 196 30.27 -8.85 0.20
N GLY A 197 30.46 -9.90 -0.61
CA GLY A 197 30.81 -11.25 -0.15
C GLY A 197 29.64 -12.18 0.12
N TYR A 198 28.41 -11.80 -0.27
CA TYR A 198 27.29 -12.73 -0.24
C TYR A 198 27.41 -13.75 -1.37
N ILE A 199 27.07 -15.00 -1.08
CA ILE A 199 27.09 -16.12 -2.02
C ILE A 199 25.66 -16.52 -2.32
N ASN A 200 25.29 -16.50 -3.60
CA ASN A 200 24.02 -17.06 -4.06
C ASN A 200 24.01 -18.58 -3.85
N THR A 201 23.04 -19.10 -3.10
CA THR A 201 22.87 -20.54 -2.87
C THR A 201 22.24 -21.26 -4.06
N GLU A 202 21.72 -20.54 -5.05
CA GLU A 202 20.96 -21.01 -6.22
C GLU A 202 19.64 -21.73 -5.89
N GLU A 203 19.38 -22.02 -4.62
CA GLU A 203 18.21 -22.75 -4.15
C GLU A 203 17.14 -21.78 -3.65
N CYS A 204 15.95 -21.86 -4.26
CA CYS A 204 14.78 -21.16 -3.77
C CYS A 204 14.08 -22.04 -2.72
N ALA A 205 14.00 -21.55 -1.49
CA ALA A 205 13.32 -22.25 -0.41
C ALA A 205 11.80 -22.01 -0.47
N GLU A 206 11.04 -23.10 -0.48
CA GLU A 206 9.57 -23.08 -0.44
C GLU A 206 8.99 -24.22 0.38
N SER A 207 7.75 -24.00 0.82
CA SER A 207 6.92 -24.99 1.49
C SER A 207 5.46 -24.83 1.04
N PRO A 208 4.53 -25.71 1.48
CA PRO A 208 3.10 -25.50 1.23
C PRO A 208 2.56 -24.16 1.77
N GLN A 209 3.26 -23.50 2.70
CA GLN A 209 2.88 -22.20 3.26
C GLN A 209 3.28 -21.03 2.35
N GLY A 210 4.23 -21.24 1.42
CA GLY A 210 4.73 -20.22 0.51
C GLY A 210 6.23 -20.32 0.23
N GLY A 211 6.78 -19.30 -0.40
CA GLY A 211 8.22 -19.19 -0.65
C GLY A 211 8.91 -18.26 0.35
N MET A 212 10.18 -18.54 0.62
CA MET A 212 11.13 -17.62 1.26
C MET A 212 11.98 -16.89 0.20
N GLY A 213 12.20 -17.54 -0.94
CA GLY A 213 13.07 -17.05 -2.01
C GLY A 213 14.45 -17.74 -2.00
N VAL A 214 15.33 -17.22 -2.83
CA VAL A 214 16.73 -17.65 -2.95
C VAL A 214 17.57 -16.94 -1.89
N HIS A 215 18.33 -17.72 -1.12
CA HIS A 215 19.16 -17.19 -0.05
C HIS A 215 20.52 -16.77 -0.60
N PHE A 216 20.92 -15.55 -0.29
CA PHE A 216 22.27 -15.04 -0.53
C PHE A 216 22.94 -14.93 0.84
N VAL A 217 23.99 -15.71 1.07
CA VAL A 217 24.57 -15.91 2.41
C VAL A 217 25.97 -15.33 2.49
N ASN A 218 26.26 -14.56 3.54
CA ASN A 218 27.59 -14.08 3.86
C ASN A 218 28.07 -14.69 5.19
N PHE A 219 29.01 -15.63 5.11
CA PHE A 219 29.52 -16.38 6.26
C PHE A 219 30.48 -15.57 7.16
N ASP A 220 30.95 -14.41 6.72
CA ASP A 220 31.82 -13.54 7.50
C ASP A 220 31.02 -12.63 8.46
N ILE A 221 29.71 -12.49 8.23
CA ILE A 221 28.81 -11.71 9.08
C ILE A 221 28.33 -12.59 10.24
N GLN A 222 28.54 -12.14 11.47
CA GLN A 222 28.15 -12.84 12.69
C GLN A 222 27.39 -11.90 13.63
N GLY A 223 26.52 -12.47 14.46
CA GLY A 223 25.73 -11.73 15.45
C GLY A 223 24.37 -11.28 14.92
N ILE A 224 23.79 -10.30 15.59
CA ILE A 224 22.38 -9.87 15.41
C ILE A 224 22.27 -8.36 15.14
N ASP A 225 23.17 -7.80 14.33
CA ASP A 225 23.04 -6.39 13.89
C ASP A 225 21.96 -6.29 12.80
N SER A 226 20.90 -5.53 13.07
CA SER A 226 19.79 -5.32 12.12
C SER A 226 20.22 -4.64 10.81
N LYS A 227 21.41 -4.02 10.75
CA LYS A 227 21.95 -3.38 9.53
C LYS A 227 22.95 -4.25 8.78
N ALA A 228 23.30 -5.41 9.32
CA ALA A 228 24.22 -6.36 8.72
C ALA A 228 23.63 -7.78 8.81
N PRO A 229 22.59 -8.10 8.03
CA PRO A 229 22.04 -9.46 7.99
C PRO A 229 23.05 -10.42 7.37
N PRO A 230 23.27 -11.62 7.93
CA PRO A 230 24.09 -12.65 7.28
C PRO A 230 23.42 -13.21 6.02
N ILE A 231 22.11 -13.03 5.86
CA ILE A 231 21.34 -13.60 4.75
C ILE A 231 20.44 -12.52 4.13
N LEU A 232 20.48 -12.41 2.81
CA LEU A 232 19.55 -11.63 2.00
C LEU A 232 18.64 -12.58 1.22
N LEU A 233 17.37 -12.23 1.10
CA LEU A 233 16.36 -13.04 0.43
C LEU A 233 15.99 -12.40 -0.91
N TYR A 234 16.05 -13.17 -1.99
CA TYR A 234 15.73 -12.71 -3.34
C TYR A 234 14.70 -13.58 -4.06
N GLN A 235 13.93 -12.98 -4.96
CA GLN A 235 13.16 -13.71 -5.97
C GLN A 235 13.95 -13.72 -7.28
N SER A 236 14.16 -14.90 -7.84
CA SER A 236 14.76 -15.04 -9.18
C SER A 236 13.76 -14.61 -10.26
N MET A 237 14.23 -13.82 -11.21
CA MET A 237 13.44 -13.30 -12.33
C MET A 237 13.75 -14.06 -13.63
N PRO A 238 12.80 -14.13 -14.60
CA PRO A 238 13.00 -14.88 -15.85
C PRO A 238 14.18 -14.41 -16.71
N ASP A 239 14.63 -13.17 -16.54
CA ASP A 239 15.77 -12.60 -17.26
C ASP A 239 17.12 -12.86 -16.56
N GLY A 240 17.11 -13.60 -15.45
CA GLY A 240 18.29 -13.92 -14.63
C GLY A 240 18.65 -12.83 -13.62
N SER A 241 17.87 -11.76 -13.50
CA SER A 241 18.01 -10.78 -12.41
C SER A 241 17.36 -11.28 -11.12
N PHE A 242 17.57 -10.55 -10.02
CA PHE A 242 17.01 -10.85 -8.71
C PHE A 242 16.25 -9.64 -8.16
N GLU A 243 15.06 -9.86 -7.61
CA GLU A 243 14.30 -8.88 -6.84
C GLU A 243 14.55 -9.10 -5.34
N LEU A 244 15.07 -8.09 -4.64
CA LEU A 244 15.28 -8.18 -3.19
C LEU A 244 13.93 -8.23 -2.46
N LEU A 245 13.78 -9.18 -1.54
CA LEU A 245 12.54 -9.43 -0.79
C LEU A 245 12.63 -8.96 0.65
N GLY A 246 13.80 -9.18 1.27
CA GLY A 246 13.99 -9.03 2.69
C GLY A 246 15.35 -9.54 3.15
N ALA A 247 15.43 -9.84 4.44
CA ALA A 247 16.63 -10.33 5.09
C ALA A 247 16.29 -11.40 6.13
N GLU A 248 17.29 -12.20 6.47
CA GLU A 248 17.20 -13.19 7.53
C GLU A 248 18.46 -13.10 8.42
N TRP A 249 18.24 -13.25 9.72
CA TRP A 249 19.31 -13.40 10.70
C TRP A 249 19.36 -14.82 11.20
N PHE A 250 20.56 -15.36 11.28
CA PHE A 250 20.82 -16.77 11.61
C PHE A 250 21.81 -16.85 12.77
N VAL A 251 21.49 -17.62 13.81
CA VAL A 251 22.35 -17.78 14.99
C VAL A 251 22.40 -19.26 15.42
N PRO A 252 23.55 -19.95 15.32
CA PRO A 252 23.69 -21.33 15.78
C PRO A 252 23.38 -21.50 17.28
N THR A 253 22.74 -22.61 17.67
CA THR A 253 22.47 -22.90 19.09
C THR A 253 23.75 -23.12 19.90
N ALA A 254 24.87 -23.43 19.23
CA ALA A 254 26.17 -23.57 19.86
C ALA A 254 26.79 -22.24 20.33
N VAL A 255 26.34 -21.07 19.82
CA VAL A 255 26.93 -19.77 20.16
C VAL A 255 26.12 -18.97 21.19
N VAL A 256 24.85 -19.31 21.39
CA VAL A 256 23.95 -18.63 22.35
C VAL A 256 23.19 -19.64 23.21
N PRO A 257 22.91 -19.34 24.49
CA PRO A 257 22.21 -20.26 25.38
C PRO A 257 20.69 -20.30 25.18
N ALA A 258 20.12 -19.35 24.43
CA ALA A 258 18.70 -19.22 24.15
C ALA A 258 18.47 -18.37 22.89
N ALA A 259 17.24 -18.36 22.37
CA ALA A 259 16.85 -17.55 21.22
C ALA A 259 17.14 -16.06 21.47
N PRO A 260 17.89 -15.38 20.56
CA PRO A 260 18.12 -13.96 20.65
C PRO A 260 16.86 -13.15 20.33
N VAL A 261 16.93 -11.84 20.57
CA VAL A 261 15.88 -10.88 20.22
C VAL A 261 16.45 -9.80 19.31
N LEU A 262 15.79 -9.53 18.19
CA LEU A 262 16.10 -8.46 17.24
C LEU A 262 14.79 -7.88 16.71
N LEU A 263 14.71 -6.56 16.48
CA LEU A 263 13.48 -5.90 16.03
C LEU A 263 12.25 -6.23 16.89
N GLY A 264 12.48 -6.40 18.21
CA GLY A 264 11.46 -6.79 19.18
C GLY A 264 10.92 -8.23 19.01
N GLN A 265 11.44 -9.01 18.07
CA GLN A 265 11.06 -10.39 17.84
C GLN A 265 12.05 -11.34 18.51
N THR A 266 11.52 -12.36 19.18
CA THR A 266 12.34 -13.52 19.57
C THR A 266 12.53 -14.39 18.34
N PHE A 267 13.75 -14.84 18.08
CA PHE A 267 14.02 -15.70 16.93
C PHE A 267 13.27 -17.02 17.07
N GLU A 268 12.85 -17.57 15.94
CA GLU A 268 12.20 -18.89 15.87
C GLU A 268 13.23 -20.01 16.06
N GLY A 269 12.77 -21.17 16.52
CA GLY A 269 13.61 -22.34 16.80
C GLY A 269 13.78 -22.67 18.30
N PRO A 270 14.76 -23.52 18.66
CA PRO A 270 15.80 -24.04 17.79
C PRO A 270 15.24 -24.98 16.72
N MET A 271 15.84 -24.97 15.53
CA MET A 271 15.46 -25.85 14.43
C MET A 271 16.65 -26.62 13.87
N PRO A 272 16.45 -27.86 13.39
CA PRO A 272 17.50 -28.61 12.69
C PRO A 272 17.97 -27.86 11.45
N GLY A 273 19.25 -28.02 11.09
CA GLY A 273 19.76 -27.51 9.82
C GLY A 273 19.01 -28.07 8.61
N HIS A 274 18.85 -27.24 7.58
CA HIS A 274 18.16 -27.56 6.33
C HIS A 274 19.09 -28.18 5.27
N GLY A 275 20.39 -28.22 5.54
CA GLY A 275 21.41 -28.91 4.75
C GLY A 275 22.40 -29.68 5.61
N PRO A 276 23.23 -30.56 5.01
CA PRO A 276 24.16 -31.44 5.75
C PRO A 276 25.13 -30.70 6.68
N ASP A 277 25.53 -29.48 6.29
CA ASP A 277 26.55 -28.69 6.98
C ASP A 277 25.97 -27.53 7.79
N GLN A 278 24.64 -27.36 7.79
CA GLN A 278 23.98 -26.30 8.57
C GLN A 278 23.75 -26.80 10.01
N PRO A 279 24.23 -26.08 11.03
CA PRO A 279 23.99 -26.48 12.42
C PRO A 279 22.52 -26.25 12.82
N GLU A 280 22.13 -26.84 13.95
CA GLU A 280 20.92 -26.41 14.66
C GLU A 280 21.04 -24.93 15.02
N HIS A 281 19.97 -24.16 14.81
CA HIS A 281 20.03 -22.71 14.88
C HIS A 281 18.69 -22.08 15.26
N TYR A 282 18.74 -20.77 15.50
CA TYR A 282 17.61 -19.87 15.56
C TYR A 282 17.66 -18.93 14.36
N ASP A 283 16.51 -18.54 13.82
CA ASP A 283 16.42 -17.56 12.72
C ASP A 283 15.35 -16.48 12.96
N LEU A 284 15.46 -15.39 12.19
CA LEU A 284 14.44 -14.36 12.12
C LEU A 284 14.36 -13.84 10.69
N HIS A 285 13.20 -14.04 10.06
CA HIS A 285 12.89 -13.48 8.75
C HIS A 285 12.34 -12.07 8.88
N ALA A 286 12.69 -11.17 7.97
CA ALA A 286 12.06 -9.85 7.83
C ALA A 286 11.80 -9.50 6.36
N TRP A 287 10.54 -9.31 6.00
CA TRP A 287 10.06 -8.93 4.67
C TRP A 287 10.11 -7.41 4.49
N LEU A 288 11.27 -6.89 4.07
CA LEU A 288 11.55 -5.45 4.01
C LEU A 288 11.15 -4.78 2.70
N PHE A 289 11.12 -5.53 1.59
CA PHE A 289 10.95 -4.99 0.23
C PHE A 289 9.82 -5.65 -0.54
N LYS A 290 9.28 -6.78 -0.04
CA LYS A 290 8.08 -7.42 -0.55
C LYS A 290 7.07 -7.61 0.57
N THR A 291 5.85 -7.13 0.38
CA THR A 291 4.79 -7.27 1.40
C THR A 291 4.43 -8.74 1.58
N ASN A 292 4.43 -9.19 2.83
CA ASN A 292 3.96 -10.52 3.21
C ASN A 292 2.61 -10.42 3.95
N PRO A 293 1.50 -10.89 3.36
CA PRO A 293 0.19 -10.83 4.02
C PRO A 293 0.09 -11.75 5.25
N ALA A 294 0.99 -12.72 5.42
CA ALA A 294 1.09 -13.53 6.65
C ALA A 294 1.77 -12.77 7.81
N GLY A 295 2.40 -11.61 7.54
CA GLY A 295 3.14 -10.81 8.50
C GLY A 295 4.57 -10.56 8.06
N MET A 296 5.11 -9.40 8.46
CA MET A 296 6.45 -8.96 8.07
C MET A 296 7.58 -9.83 8.63
N PHE A 297 7.34 -10.56 9.72
CA PHE A 297 8.32 -11.48 10.30
C PHE A 297 7.97 -12.97 10.11
N ALA A 298 6.95 -13.27 9.29
CA ALA A 298 6.58 -14.66 9.01
C ALA A 298 7.63 -15.33 8.13
N ASP A 299 7.96 -16.60 8.38
CA ASP A 299 8.98 -17.34 7.61
C ASP A 299 8.65 -17.40 6.12
N PHE A 300 7.42 -17.74 5.77
CA PHE A 300 6.98 -17.92 4.39
C PHE A 300 6.06 -16.79 3.92
N ASN A 301 6.20 -16.38 2.66
CA ASN A 301 5.24 -15.50 1.99
C ASN A 301 4.28 -16.33 1.12
N PRO A 302 2.97 -16.36 1.43
CA PRO A 302 2.01 -17.18 0.71
C PRO A 302 1.73 -16.70 -0.71
N LEU A 303 2.20 -15.51 -1.09
CA LEU A 303 2.12 -15.00 -2.47
C LEU A 303 3.40 -15.26 -3.27
N LEU A 304 4.48 -15.72 -2.63
CA LEU A 304 5.71 -16.08 -3.31
C LEU A 304 5.70 -17.59 -3.63
N ARG A 305 6.10 -17.94 -4.84
CA ARG A 305 6.34 -19.32 -5.26
C ARG A 305 7.70 -19.38 -5.93
N CYS A 306 8.42 -20.48 -5.74
CA CYS A 306 9.62 -20.71 -6.51
C CYS A 306 9.19 -21.16 -7.91
N SER A 307 9.51 -20.35 -8.91
CA SER A 307 9.38 -20.73 -10.31
C SER A 307 10.34 -21.90 -10.56
N SER A 308 9.82 -23.01 -11.09
CA SER A 308 10.66 -24.12 -11.55
C SER A 308 11.34 -23.79 -12.88
#